data_AF-A0A346RSS1-F1
#
_entry.id   AF-A0A346RSS1-F1
#
_cell.length_a   1.000
_cell.length_b   1.000
_cell.length_c   1.000
_cell.angle_alpha   90.00
_cell.angle_beta   90.00
_cell.angle_gamma   90.00
#
_symmetry.space_group_name_H-M   'P 1'
#
loop_
_entity.id
_entity.type
_entity.pdbx_description
1 polymer ?
#
loop_
_entity_poly.entity_id
_entity_poly.type
_entity_poly.pdbx_seq_one_letter_code
_entity_poly.pdbx_strand_id
1 'polypeptide(L)'
;VIHVLQYPGCVPKPIPSFACIGRCASYIQVSGSKIWQMERSCMCCQESGEREASVSLFCPKAKPGERKFIKVTTKAPLECMCRPCTGVE
;
A
#
# COMPACT_ATOMS: atom_id res chain seq x y z
N VAL A 1 0.25 5.45 -9.91
CA VAL A 1 1.67 5.05 -10.13
C VAL A 1 1.66 3.79 -10.99
N ILE A 2 2.69 3.50 -11.80
CA ILE A 2 2.79 2.22 -12.52
C ILE A 2 3.87 1.40 -11.83
N HIS A 3 3.55 0.16 -11.44
CA HIS A 3 4.56 -0.80 -11.00
C HIS A 3 4.75 -1.87 -12.06
N VAL A 4 6.00 -2.32 -12.22
CA VAL A 4 6.33 -3.43 -13.09
C VAL A 4 6.50 -4.65 -12.21
N LEU A 5 5.60 -5.63 -12.35
CA LEU A 5 5.71 -6.87 -11.63
C LEU A 5 6.73 -7.77 -12.33
N GLN A 6 7.76 -8.16 -11.60
CA GLN A 6 8.82 -9.03 -12.06
C GLN A 6 8.74 -10.36 -11.32
N TYR A 7 8.73 -11.46 -12.07
CA TYR A 7 8.76 -12.81 -11.51
C TYR A 7 9.79 -13.66 -12.28
N PRO A 8 10.63 -14.46 -11.59
CA PRO A 8 11.66 -15.24 -12.24
C PRO A 8 11.12 -16.14 -13.36
N GLY A 9 11.71 -16.03 -14.55
CA GLY A 9 11.30 -16.83 -15.72
C GLY A 9 10.05 -16.31 -16.45
N CYS A 10 9.46 -15.20 -16.00
CA CYS A 10 8.27 -14.58 -16.60
C CYS A 10 8.57 -13.21 -17.21
N VAL A 11 7.77 -12.85 -18.22
CA VAL A 11 7.85 -11.53 -18.86
C VAL A 11 7.32 -10.48 -17.88
N PRO A 12 8.08 -9.41 -17.60
CA PRO A 12 7.64 -8.33 -16.72
C PRO A 12 6.31 -7.74 -17.19
N LYS A 13 5.38 -7.52 -16.26
CA LYS A 13 4.06 -7.00 -16.58
C LYS A 13 3.78 -5.70 -15.82
N PRO A 14 3.50 -4.58 -16.51
CA PRO A 14 3.07 -3.35 -15.85
C PRO A 14 1.67 -3.54 -15.28
N ILE A 15 1.48 -3.08 -14.05
CA ILE A 15 0.20 -3.10 -13.33
C ILE A 15 -0.13 -1.68 -12.83
N PRO A 16 -1.41 -1.27 -12.87
CA PRO A 16 -1.82 -0.03 -12.23
C PRO A 16 -1.61 -0.15 -10.72
N SER A 17 -0.82 0.77 -10.18
CA SER A 17 -0.55 0.87 -8.74
C SER A 17 -1.24 2.09 -8.15
N PHE A 18 -1.75 1.89 -6.94
CA PHE A 18 -2.36 2.92 -6.11
C PHE A 18 -1.51 3.11 -4.86
N ALA A 19 -1.16 4.35 -4.55
CA ALA A 19 -0.32 4.69 -3.42
C ALA A 19 -0.96 5.84 -2.64
N CYS A 20 -0.94 5.75 -1.30
CA CYS A 20 -1.41 6.83 -0.45
C CYS A 20 -0.34 7.91 -0.32
N ILE A 21 -0.63 9.07 -0.93
CA ILE A 21 0.24 10.25 -0.92
C ILE A 21 -0.65 11.45 -0.63
N GLY A 22 -0.38 12.15 0.46
CA GLY A 22 -1.20 13.29 0.87
C GLY A 22 -0.66 14.02 2.09
N ARG A 23 -1.27 15.16 2.40
CA ARG A 23 -1.02 15.94 3.62
C ARG A 23 -2.23 15.82 4.54
N CYS A 24 -1.99 15.59 5.83
CA CYS A 24 -3.03 15.48 6.84
C CYS A 24 -2.84 16.55 7.91
N ALA A 25 -3.96 17.04 8.46
CA ALA A 25 -3.94 18.01 9.54
C ALA A 25 -3.53 17.32 10.85
N SER A 26 -2.56 17.89 11.54
CA SER A 26 -2.06 17.45 12.85
C SER A 26 -1.92 18.67 13.76
N TYR A 27 -2.01 18.50 15.06
CA TYR A 27 -1.89 19.60 16.02
C TYR A 27 -1.12 19.21 17.28
N ILE A 28 -0.58 20.25 17.92
CA ILE A 28 -0.11 20.22 19.30
C ILE A 28 -0.53 21.53 19.97
N GLN A 29 -1.14 21.43 21.14
CA GLN A 29 -1.62 22.59 21.89
C GLN A 29 -1.56 22.32 23.40
N VAL A 30 -1.72 23.35 24.21
CA VAL A 30 -1.87 23.21 25.67
C VAL A 30 -3.19 22.48 25.96
N SER A 31 -3.17 21.52 26.87
CA SER A 31 -4.38 20.78 27.25
C SER A 31 -5.37 21.69 27.99
N GLY A 32 -6.62 21.70 27.54
CA GLY A 32 -7.70 22.47 28.18
C GLY A 32 -8.11 21.97 29.57
N SER A 33 -7.76 20.72 29.92
CA SER A 33 -8.09 20.11 31.21
C SER A 33 -6.91 20.09 32.19
N LYS A 34 -5.67 20.11 31.68
CA LYS A 34 -4.45 20.12 32.50
C LYS A 34 -3.42 21.06 31.87
N ILE A 35 -3.36 22.30 32.34
CA ILE A 35 -2.51 23.38 31.77
C ILE A 35 -1.03 22.97 31.66
N TRP A 36 -0.53 22.12 32.57
CA TRP A 36 0.84 21.61 32.55
C TRP A 36 1.11 20.51 31.51
N GLN A 37 0.08 20.05 30.79
CA GLN A 37 0.17 19.01 29.78
C GLN A 37 -0.08 19.56 28.38
N MET A 38 0.50 18.89 27.38
CA MET A 38 0.22 19.16 25.97
C MET A 38 -0.72 18.08 25.43
N GLU A 39 -1.67 18.50 24.61
CA GLU A 39 -2.50 17.61 23.80
C GLU A 39 -1.93 17.57 22.38
N ARG A 40 -1.80 16.37 21.81
CA ARG A 40 -1.25 16.15 20.48
C ARG A 40 -2.15 15.20 19.70
N SER A 41 -2.41 15.53 18.43
CA SER A 41 -2.95 14.61 17.44
C SER A 41 -2.07 14.61 16.20
N CYS A 42 -1.59 13.44 15.79
CA CYS A 42 -0.75 13.27 14.61
C CYS A 42 -1.46 12.37 13.61
N MET A 43 -1.74 12.90 12.43
CA MET A 43 -2.48 12.22 11.38
C MET A 43 -1.59 11.96 10.17
N CYS A 44 -1.67 10.75 9.62
CA CYS A 44 -0.91 10.29 8.47
C CYS A 44 -1.88 9.91 7.33
N CYS A 45 -1.47 10.16 6.08
CA CYS A 45 -2.20 9.68 4.91
C CYS A 45 -1.95 8.17 4.78
N GLN A 46 -2.94 7.36 5.18
CA GLN A 46 -2.84 5.91 5.27
C GLN A 46 -3.99 5.25 4.54
N GLU A 47 -3.83 3.98 4.19
CA GLU A 47 -4.90 3.15 3.67
C GLU A 47 -6.00 2.92 4.74
N SER A 48 -7.26 2.96 4.31
CA SER A 48 -8.37 2.50 5.16
C SER A 48 -8.71 1.03 4.91
N GLY A 49 -8.15 0.43 3.86
CA GLY A 49 -8.37 -0.96 3.49
C GLY A 49 -7.54 -1.38 2.27
N GLU A 50 -7.52 -2.69 2.03
CA GLU A 50 -6.78 -3.31 0.93
C GLU A 50 -7.71 -4.11 0.02
N ARG A 51 -7.36 -4.19 -1.26
CA ARG A 51 -7.96 -5.11 -2.22
C ARG A 51 -6.91 -6.01 -2.83
N GLU A 52 -7.31 -7.25 -3.07
CA GLU A 52 -6.51 -8.21 -3.80
C GLU A 52 -6.87 -8.19 -5.30
N ALA A 53 -5.85 -8.24 -6.14
CA ALA A 53 -5.97 -8.38 -7.57
C ALA A 53 -5.10 -9.55 -8.04
N SER A 54 -5.71 -10.45 -8.80
CA SER A 54 -5.01 -11.55 -9.42
C SER A 54 -4.50 -11.16 -10.80
N VAL A 55 -3.20 -11.26 -11.01
CA VAL A 55 -2.54 -10.94 -12.28
C VAL A 55 -1.97 -12.21 -12.89
N SER A 56 -2.38 -12.54 -14.11
CA SER A 56 -1.74 -13.61 -14.87
C SER A 56 -0.47 -13.11 -15.55
N LEU A 57 0.65 -13.79 -15.30
CA LEU A 57 1.95 -13.57 -15.93
C LEU A 57 2.26 -14.69 -16.92
N PHE A 58 2.97 -14.33 -17.99
CA PHE A 58 3.43 -15.28 -18.99
C PHE A 58 4.90 -15.64 -18.77
N CYS A 59 5.19 -16.93 -18.68
CA CYS A 59 6.48 -17.51 -18.33
C CYS A 59 6.97 -18.39 -19.48
N PRO A 60 7.65 -17.81 -20.49
CA PRO A 60 8.10 -18.54 -21.68
C PRO A 60 9.18 -19.58 -21.36
N LYS A 61 9.88 -19.43 -20.23
CA LYS A 61 10.94 -20.34 -19.77
C LYS A 61 10.43 -21.46 -18.86
N ALA A 62 9.11 -21.64 -18.73
CA ALA A 62 8.52 -22.74 -17.96
C ALA A 62 8.95 -24.09 -18.56
N LYS A 63 9.22 -25.08 -17.70
CA LYS A 63 9.67 -26.40 -18.15
C LYS A 63 8.56 -27.12 -18.94
N PRO A 64 8.90 -28.08 -19.83
CA PRO A 64 7.90 -28.92 -20.47
C PRO A 64 7.02 -29.61 -19.41
N GLY A 65 5.70 -29.43 -19.51
CA GLY A 65 4.72 -29.93 -18.54
C GLY A 65 4.27 -28.91 -17.47
N GLU A 66 4.96 -27.78 -17.34
CA GLU A 66 4.56 -26.69 -16.44
C GLU A 66 3.60 -25.70 -17.13
N ARG A 67 2.78 -25.01 -16.33
CA ARG A 67 1.88 -23.96 -16.84
C ARG A 67 2.70 -22.74 -17.26
N LYS A 68 2.62 -22.38 -18.54
CA LYS A 68 3.23 -21.16 -19.09
C LYS A 68 2.58 -19.87 -18.56
N PHE A 69 1.38 -19.96 -17.97
CA PHE A 69 0.74 -18.84 -17.30
C PHE A 69 0.66 -19.12 -15.81
N ILE A 70 1.20 -18.22 -15.00
CA ILE A 70 1.07 -18.26 -13.54
C ILE A 70 0.18 -17.12 -13.09
N LYS A 71 -0.58 -17.36 -12.02
CA LYS A 71 -1.45 -16.37 -11.40
C LYS A 71 -0.75 -15.88 -10.13
N VAL A 72 -0.43 -14.60 -10.07
CA VAL A 72 0.13 -13.97 -8.87
C VAL A 72 -0.92 -13.06 -8.23
N THR A 73 -1.00 -13.08 -6.91
CA THR A 73 -1.88 -12.19 -6.16
C THR A 73 -1.10 -10.94 -5.75
N THR A 74 -1.68 -9.78 -6.01
CA THR A 74 -1.13 -8.48 -5.64
C THR A 74 -2.12 -7.75 -4.76
N LYS A 75 -1.63 -6.93 -3.82
CA LYS A 75 -2.45 -6.09 -2.95
C LYS A 75 -2.29 -4.63 -3.34
N ALA A 76 -3.37 -3.87 -3.26
CA ALA A 76 -3.36 -2.43 -3.43
C ALA A 76 -4.34 -1.77 -2.45
N PRO A 77 -4.09 -0.53 -2.00
CA PRO A 77 -5.05 0.19 -1.16
C PRO A 77 -6.37 0.40 -1.89
N LEU A 78 -7.48 0.34 -1.16
CA LEU A 78 -8.82 0.66 -1.65
C LEU A 78 -9.03 2.17 -1.74
N GLU A 79 -8.71 2.87 -0.66
CA GLU A 79 -8.80 4.31 -0.51
C GLU A 79 -7.76 4.79 0.51
N CYS A 80 -7.52 6.11 0.53
CA CYS A 80 -6.59 6.74 1.45
C CYS A 80 -7.33 7.76 2.31
N MET A 81 -7.03 7.77 3.61
CA MET A 81 -7.65 8.65 4.58
C MET A 81 -6.61 9.15 5.58
N CYS A 82 -6.88 10.29 6.21
CA CYS A 82 -6.08 10.74 7.34
C CYS A 82 -6.45 9.94 8.58
N ARG A 83 -5.51 9.15 9.09
CA ARG A 83 -5.68 8.30 10.28
C ARG A 83 -4.58 8.60 11.31
N PRO A 84 -4.80 8.33 12.61
CA PRO A 84 -3.75 8.51 13.61
C PRO A 84 -2.51 7.72 13.20
N CYS A 85 -1.36 8.40 13.14
CA CYS A 85 -0.11 7.73 12.82
C CYS A 85 0.18 6.66 13.88
N THR A 86 0.22 5.39 13.48
CA THR A 86 0.75 4.32 14.31
C THR A 86 2.26 4.41 14.27
N GLY A 87 2.92 4.43 15.43
CA GLY A 87 4.37 4.27 15.49
C GLY A 87 4.75 2.97 14.79
N VAL A 88 5.69 3.05 13.86
CA VAL A 88 6.36 1.85 13.36
C VAL A 88 7.35 1.48 14.46
N GLU A 89 7.18 0.32 15.09
CA GLU A 89 8.18 -0.25 16.01
C GLU A 89 9.54 -0.43 15.31
#